data_AF-A0A2K6JQ65-F1
#
_entry.id   AF-A0A2K6JQ65-F1
#
_cell.length_a   1.000
_cell.length_b   1.000
_cell.length_c   1.000
_cell.angle_alpha   90.00
_cell.angle_beta   90.00
_cell.angle_gamma   90.00
#
_symmetry.space_group_name_H-M   'P 1'
#
loop_
_entity.id
_entity.type
_entity.pdbx_description
1 polymer ?
#
loop_
_entity_poly.entity_id
_entity_poly.type
_entity_poly.pdbx_seq_one_letter_code
_entity_poly.pdbx_strand_id
1 'polypeptide(L)'
;MAYGHEHEHGHHKMELPDYRQWKIEGTPLEDIQKKLAAKGLRDPWGRNEAWRYMGGFKWGFAAFVVAVGAEYYLNSLNKDKKHH
;
A
#
# COMPACT_ATOMS: atom_id res chain seq x y z
N MET A 1 -12.45 -48.78 -14.04
CA MET A 1 -12.19 -47.94 -12.86
C MET A 1 -11.20 -46.85 -13.25
N ALA A 2 -11.68 -45.62 -13.44
CA ALA A 2 -10.86 -44.42 -13.42
C ALA A 2 -11.80 -43.27 -13.06
N TYR A 3 -11.90 -42.98 -11.76
CA TYR A 3 -12.64 -41.82 -11.26
C TYR A 3 -11.81 -40.57 -11.55
N GLY A 4 -12.24 -39.79 -12.54
CA GLY A 4 -11.79 -38.40 -12.71
C GLY A 4 -12.43 -37.55 -11.63
N HIS A 5 -11.65 -37.09 -10.66
CA HIS A 5 -12.09 -36.14 -9.64
C HIS A 5 -11.91 -34.71 -10.18
N GLU A 6 -12.88 -34.25 -10.97
CA GLU A 6 -13.01 -32.81 -11.30
C GLU A 6 -13.66 -32.10 -10.11
N HIS A 7 -12.83 -31.43 -9.30
CA HIS A 7 -13.28 -30.51 -8.26
C HIS A 7 -13.30 -29.09 -8.84
N GLU A 8 -14.39 -28.74 -9.52
CA GLU A 8 -14.69 -27.38 -9.94
C GLU A 8 -15.15 -26.56 -8.70
N HIS A 9 -14.20 -26.03 -7.94
CA HIS A 9 -14.49 -25.04 -6.90
C HIS A 9 -14.55 -23.66 -7.54
N GLY A 10 -15.76 -23.10 -7.61
CA GLY A 10 -16.11 -21.80 -8.20
C GLY A 10 -15.45 -20.58 -7.57
N HIS A 11 -14.13 -20.47 -7.69
CA HIS A 11 -13.37 -19.25 -7.53
C HIS A 11 -12.76 -18.92 -8.88
N HIS A 12 -13.11 -17.77 -9.45
CA HIS A 12 -12.50 -17.26 -10.67
C HIS A 12 -10.98 -17.47 -10.60
N LYS A 13 -10.40 -18.06 -11.67
CA LYS A 13 -8.95 -18.27 -11.80
C LYS A 13 -8.26 -16.94 -11.47
N MET A 14 -7.54 -16.90 -10.36
CA MET A 14 -6.87 -15.67 -9.94
C MET A 14 -5.78 -15.36 -10.97
N GLU A 15 -5.97 -14.30 -11.73
CA GLU A 15 -4.93 -13.78 -12.61
C GLU A 15 -3.90 -13.07 -11.73
N LEU A 16 -2.68 -13.63 -11.73
CA LEU A 16 -1.55 -12.97 -11.09
C LEU A 16 -1.27 -11.67 -11.86
N PRO A 17 -1.19 -10.53 -11.16
CA PRO A 17 -0.99 -9.27 -11.84
C PRO A 17 0.47 -9.18 -12.36
N ASP A 18 0.69 -8.44 -13.45
CA ASP A 18 1.99 -8.41 -14.14
C ASP A 18 3.15 -8.09 -13.19
N TYR A 19 4.17 -8.93 -13.18
CA TYR A 19 5.36 -8.78 -12.33
C TYR A 19 6.09 -7.44 -12.57
N ARG A 20 5.95 -6.85 -13.76
CA ARG A 20 6.58 -5.58 -14.15
C ARG A 20 6.05 -4.37 -13.41
N GLN A 21 4.87 -4.47 -12.80
CA GLN A 21 4.28 -3.38 -12.02
C GLN A 21 5.08 -3.09 -10.74
N TRP A 22 5.79 -4.10 -10.19
CA TRP A 22 6.55 -3.97 -8.96
C TRP A 22 7.90 -3.32 -9.24
N LYS A 23 8.03 -2.04 -8.87
CA LYS A 23 9.26 -1.27 -8.97
C LYS A 23 9.70 -0.84 -7.57
N ILE A 24 11.01 -0.76 -7.35
CA ILE A 24 11.58 -0.27 -6.10
C ILE A 24 11.58 1.26 -6.00
N GLU A 25 11.39 1.95 -7.13
CA GLU A 25 11.39 3.42 -7.23
C GLU A 25 10.31 4.02 -6.31
N GLY A 26 10.69 5.01 -5.52
CA GLY A 26 9.79 5.67 -4.56
C GLY A 26 9.48 4.85 -3.31
N THR A 27 10.12 3.69 -3.11
CA THR A 27 10.03 2.91 -1.86
C THR A 27 11.33 3.07 -1.05
N PRO A 28 11.31 2.81 0.27
CA PRO A 28 12.51 2.81 1.10
C PRO A 28 13.60 1.83 0.63
N LEU A 29 13.23 0.81 -0.17
CA LEU A 29 14.17 -0.14 -0.78
C LEU A 29 15.10 0.52 -1.80
N GLU A 30 14.68 1.62 -2.43
CA GLU A 30 15.54 2.41 -3.32
C GLU A 30 16.76 2.97 -2.56
N ASP A 31 16.54 3.47 -1.34
CA ASP A 31 17.61 4.02 -0.51
C ASP A 31 18.55 2.93 0.02
N ILE A 32 18.00 1.76 0.35
CA ILE A 32 18.80 0.59 0.72
C ILE A 32 19.69 0.16 -0.45
N GLN A 33 19.13 0.09 -1.67
CA GLN A 33 19.89 -0.25 -2.87
C GLN A 33 20.99 0.78 -3.16
N LYS A 34 20.73 2.09 -2.97
CA LYS A 34 21.76 3.15 -3.08
C LYS A 34 22.89 2.95 -2.06
N LYS A 35 22.55 2.62 -0.81
CA LYS A 35 23.54 2.35 0.26
C LYS A 35 24.36 1.08 -0.01
N LEU A 36 23.75 0.05 -0.59
CA LEU A 36 24.45 -1.17 -1.00
C LEU A 36 25.34 -0.91 -2.21
N ALA A 37 24.87 -0.16 -3.20
CA ALA A 37 25.63 0.21 -4.37
C ALA A 37 26.88 1.03 -4.01
N ALA A 38 26.77 1.92 -3.01
CA ALA A 38 27.92 2.64 -2.45
C ALA A 38 29.00 1.71 -1.85
N LYS A 39 28.62 0.48 -1.47
CA LYS A 39 29.52 -0.58 -0.98
C LYS A 39 29.91 -1.58 -2.09
N GLY A 40 29.48 -1.37 -3.34
CA GLY A 40 29.67 -2.31 -4.44
C GLY A 40 28.76 -3.54 -4.38
N LEU A 41 27.71 -3.53 -3.54
CA LEU A 41 26.74 -4.62 -3.41
C LEU A 41 25.42 -4.29 -4.13
N ARG A 42 24.70 -5.33 -4.56
CA ARG A 42 23.37 -5.22 -5.16
C ARG A 42 22.45 -6.27 -4.56
N ASP A 43 21.32 -5.86 -4.00
CA ASP A 43 20.32 -6.80 -3.52
C ASP A 43 19.47 -7.34 -4.68
N PRO A 44 19.45 -8.66 -4.92
CA PRO A 44 18.60 -9.28 -5.93
C PRO A 44 17.11 -9.37 -5.53
N TRP A 45 16.77 -9.27 -4.24
CA TRP A 45 15.41 -9.48 -3.74
C TRP A 45 14.58 -8.21 -3.57
N GLY A 46 15.16 -7.02 -3.75
CA GLY A 46 14.44 -5.76 -3.53
C GLY A 46 13.10 -5.61 -4.29
N ARG A 47 12.97 -6.18 -5.50
CA ARG A 47 11.67 -6.16 -6.22
C ARG A 47 10.61 -7.05 -5.55
N ASN A 48 11.02 -8.16 -4.95
CA ASN A 48 10.12 -9.08 -4.25
C ASN A 48 9.53 -8.45 -2.97
N GLU A 49 10.18 -7.44 -2.40
CA GLU A 49 9.69 -6.76 -1.20
C GLU A 49 8.95 -5.45 -1.51
N ALA A 50 9.05 -4.96 -2.75
CA ALA A 50 8.46 -3.68 -3.16
C ALA A 50 6.93 -3.63 -2.95
N TRP A 51 6.23 -4.74 -3.16
CA TRP A 51 4.78 -4.80 -3.00
C TRP A 51 4.30 -4.44 -1.59
N ARG A 52 5.15 -4.63 -0.55
CA ARG A 52 4.81 -4.31 0.85
C ARG A 52 4.64 -2.81 1.07
N TYR A 53 5.29 -1.99 0.24
CA TYR A 53 5.28 -0.53 0.35
C TYR A 53 4.31 0.14 -0.63
N MET A 54 3.71 -0.64 -1.53
CA MET A 54 2.78 -0.15 -2.55
C MET A 54 1.34 -0.44 -2.08
N GLY A 55 0.62 0.57 -1.57
CA GLY A 55 -0.83 0.41 -1.34
C GLY A 55 -1.55 1.25 -0.28
N GLY A 56 -0.86 2.05 0.55
CA GLY A 56 -1.51 2.73 1.69
C GLY A 56 -1.89 4.21 1.51
N PHE A 57 -1.24 4.93 0.59
CA PHE A 57 -1.25 6.39 0.63
C PHE A 57 -2.60 7.05 0.30
N LYS A 58 -3.36 6.51 -0.67
CA LYS A 58 -4.62 7.13 -1.13
C LYS A 58 -5.69 7.16 -0.03
N TRP A 59 -5.91 6.03 0.64
CA TRP A 59 -6.89 5.93 1.73
C TRP A 59 -6.42 6.63 3.00
N GLY A 60 -5.11 6.60 3.28
CA GLY A 60 -4.52 7.36 4.39
C GLY A 60 -4.73 8.87 4.22
N PHE A 61 -4.51 9.41 3.02
CA PHE A 61 -4.73 10.84 2.74
C PHE A 61 -6.21 11.23 2.81
N ALA A 62 -7.12 10.39 2.29
CA ALA A 62 -8.55 10.62 2.42
C ALA A 62 -9.00 10.68 3.89
N ALA A 63 -8.54 9.73 4.71
CA ALA A 63 -8.82 9.73 6.15
C ALA A 63 -8.24 10.97 6.86
N PHE A 64 -7.04 11.40 6.48
CA PHE A 64 -6.41 12.62 7.03
C PHE A 64 -7.24 13.87 6.76
N VAL A 65 -7.70 14.10 5.53
CA VAL A 65 -8.52 15.28 5.17
C VAL A 65 -9.85 15.27 5.92
N VAL A 66 -10.51 14.10 6.03
CA VAL A 66 -11.76 13.96 6.80
C VAL A 66 -11.53 14.30 8.27
N ALA A 67 -10.44 13.83 8.87
CA ALA A 67 -10.11 14.12 10.27
C ALA A 67 -9.91 15.61 10.51
N VAL A 68 -9.10 16.28 9.67
CA VAL A 68 -8.87 17.74 9.75
C VAL A 68 -10.19 18.52 9.62
N GLY A 69 -11.06 18.12 8.68
CA GLY A 69 -12.37 18.76 8.50
C GLY A 69 -13.30 18.59 9.72
N ALA A 70 -13.33 17.39 10.30
CA ALA A 70 -14.12 17.11 11.50
C ALA A 70 -13.63 17.91 12.72
N GLU A 71 -12.32 17.96 12.94
CA GLU A 71 -11.72 18.78 14.01
C GLU A 71 -12.02 20.26 13.85
N TYR A 72 -11.90 20.79 12.63
CA TYR A 72 -12.23 22.19 12.34
C TYR A 72 -13.70 22.52 12.66
N TYR A 73 -14.63 21.66 12.22
CA TYR A 73 -16.06 21.83 12.45
C TYR A 73 -16.41 21.75 13.95
N LEU A 74 -15.89 20.75 14.66
CA LEU A 74 -16.10 20.61 16.10
C LEU A 74 -15.53 21.79 16.89
N ASN A 75 -14.37 22.30 16.49
CA ASN A 75 -13.76 23.48 17.11
C ASN A 75 -14.59 24.75 16.84
N SER A 76 -15.16 24.90 15.65
CA SER A 76 -16.09 26.00 15.33
C SER A 76 -17.30 25.99 16.27
N LEU A 77 -17.97 24.84 16.39
CA LEU A 77 -19.13 24.70 17.28
C LEU A 77 -18.78 24.97 18.76
N ASN A 78 -17.57 24.62 19.18
CA ASN A 78 -17.14 24.84 20.57
C ASN A 78 -16.79 26.31 20.85
N LYS A 79 -16.36 27.07 19.83
CA LYS A 79 -16.19 28.53 19.94
C LYS A 79 -17.55 29.23 20.04
N ASP A 80 -18.52 28.84 19.21
CA ASP A 80 -19.87 29.43 19.24
C ASP A 80 -20.56 29.25 20.61
N LYS A 81 -20.36 28.10 21.28
CA LYS A 81 -20.89 27.86 22.63
C LYS A 81 -20.24 28.69 23.74
N LYS A 82 -19.03 29.21 23.54
CA LYS A 82 -18.29 29.99 24.56
C LYS A 82 -18.58 31.49 24.50
N HIS A 83 -19.29 31.95 23.47
CA HIS A 83 -19.69 33.34 23.28
C HIS A 83 -21.10 33.68 23.82
N HIS A 84 -21.71 32.77 24.60
CA HIS A 84 -22.96 32.98 25.34
C HIS A 84 -22.74 32.96 26.84
#